data_AF-A0A1F7SK39-F1
#
_entry.id   AF-A0A1F7SK39-F1
#
_cell.length_a   1.000
_cell.length_b   1.000
_cell.length_c   1.000
_cell.angle_alpha   90.00
_cell.angle_beta   90.00
_cell.angle_gamma   90.00
#
_symmetry.space_group_name_H-M   'P 1'
#
loop_
_entity.id
_entity.type
_entity.pdbx_description
1 polymer ?
#
loop_
_entity_poly.entity_id
_entity_poly.type
_entity_poly.pdbx_seq_one_letter_code
_entity_poly.pdbx_strand_id
1 'polypeptide(L)'
;MKESCYSIKVSAFTVEKFANSQYESLKKKGYDAYIEKEGGFAKKKTYTVMVGKFKTYKDTEKIAEIIREKERLRAEVVFKE
;
A
#
# COMPACT_ATOMS: atom_id res chain seq x y z
N MET A 1 9.29 -21.89 4.65
CA MET A 1 8.74 -20.98 5.67
C MET A 1 8.02 -19.88 4.92
N LYS A 2 6.69 -19.81 4.99
CA LYS A 2 5.93 -18.68 4.42
C LYS A 2 6.15 -17.48 5.33
N GLU A 3 6.84 -16.46 4.84
CA GLU A 3 7.04 -15.22 5.61
C GLU A 3 5.78 -14.37 5.51
N SER A 4 4.84 -14.64 6.41
CA SER A 4 3.66 -13.82 6.62
C SER A 4 4.06 -12.38 6.94
N CYS A 5 3.69 -11.44 6.08
CA CYS A 5 3.96 -10.02 6.24
C CYS A 5 2.66 -9.23 6.17
N TYR A 6 2.61 -8.12 6.87
CA TYR A 6 1.52 -7.17 6.87
C TYR A 6 1.94 -5.95 6.05
N SER A 7 1.02 -5.44 5.25
CA SER A 7 1.24 -4.27 4.42
C SER A 7 0.04 -3.35 4.48
N ILE A 8 0.26 -2.07 4.23
CA ILE A 8 -0.81 -1.09 4.36
C ILE A 8 -1.30 -0.72 2.97
N LYS A 9 -2.51 -1.12 2.62
CA LYS A 9 -3.19 -0.69 1.41
C LYS A 9 -3.74 0.71 1.63
N VAL A 10 -3.26 1.67 0.84
CA VAL A 10 -3.67 3.07 0.96
C VAL A 10 -4.70 3.43 -0.11
N SER A 11 -4.53 2.92 -1.33
CA SER A 11 -5.46 3.18 -2.43
C SER A 11 -5.29 2.14 -3.53
N ALA A 12 -6.34 1.91 -4.32
CA ALA A 12 -6.28 1.09 -5.53
C ALA A 12 -6.86 1.88 -6.70
N PHE A 13 -6.10 1.96 -7.78
CA PHE A 13 -6.46 2.71 -8.99
C PHE A 13 -6.50 1.78 -10.18
N THR A 14 -7.40 2.00 -11.13
CA THR A 14 -7.39 1.30 -12.42
C THR A 14 -6.38 1.91 -13.42
N VAL A 15 -5.82 3.06 -13.09
CA VAL A 15 -4.93 3.85 -13.95
C VAL A 15 -3.56 3.98 -13.29
N GLU A 16 -2.52 3.55 -14.00
CA GLU A 16 -1.14 3.52 -13.50
C GLU A 16 -0.62 4.90 -13.06
N LYS A 17 -0.94 5.97 -13.81
CA LYS A 17 -0.49 7.34 -13.50
C LYS A 17 -0.95 7.82 -12.12
N PHE A 18 -2.19 7.52 -11.73
CA PHE A 18 -2.71 7.91 -10.41
C PHE A 18 -2.02 7.15 -9.29
N ALA A 19 -1.80 5.84 -9.48
CA ALA A 19 -1.04 5.04 -8.53
C ALA A 19 0.42 5.53 -8.41
N ASN A 20 1.06 5.89 -9.52
CA ASN A 20 2.42 6.41 -9.53
C ASN A 20 2.54 7.76 -8.82
N SER A 21 1.60 8.68 -9.08
CA SER A 21 1.57 9.98 -8.40
C SER A 21 1.44 9.83 -6.87
N GLN A 22 0.63 8.86 -6.41
CA GLN A 22 0.51 8.57 -4.98
C GLN A 22 1.75 7.92 -4.40
N TYR A 23 2.32 6.94 -5.12
CA TYR A 23 3.58 6.31 -4.75
C TYR A 23 4.71 7.33 -4.58
N GLU A 24 4.89 8.23 -5.55
CA GLU A 24 5.92 9.26 -5.49
C GLU A 24 5.70 10.22 -4.31
N SER A 25 4.46 10.60 -4.04
CA SER A 25 4.12 11.47 -2.90
C SER A 25 4.47 10.81 -1.57
N LEU A 26 4.12 9.54 -1.40
CA LEU A 26 4.45 8.75 -0.19
C LEU A 26 5.96 8.56 -0.04
N LYS A 27 6.66 8.23 -1.13
CA LYS A 27 8.11 8.05 -1.12
C LYS A 27 8.85 9.35 -0.81
N LYS A 28 8.38 10.48 -1.35
CA LYS A 28 8.92 11.82 -1.06
C LYS A 28 8.75 12.21 0.41
N LYS A 29 7.74 11.66 1.08
CA LYS A 29 7.52 11.82 2.53
C LYS A 29 8.36 10.85 3.38
N GLY A 30 9.13 9.97 2.75
CA GLY A 30 9.97 8.99 3.43
C GLY A 30 9.26 7.68 3.79
N TYR A 31 8.05 7.44 3.28
CA TYR A 31 7.39 6.16 3.45
C TYR A 31 7.88 5.15 2.42
N ASP A 32 8.05 3.90 2.85
CA ASP A 32 8.41 2.78 1.98
C ASP A 32 7.18 2.31 1.18
N ALA A 33 6.74 3.12 0.21
CA ALA A 33 5.61 2.78 -0.64
C ALA A 33 6.03 1.83 -1.78
N TYR A 34 5.09 1.03 -2.29
CA TYR A 34 5.23 0.23 -3.49
C TYR A 34 3.89 0.03 -4.17
N ILE A 35 3.90 -0.18 -5.49
CA ILE A 35 2.69 -0.43 -6.27
C ILE A 35 2.64 -1.91 -6.61
N GLU A 36 1.56 -2.57 -6.20
CA GLU A 36 1.25 -3.93 -6.62
C GLU A 36 0.25 -3.88 -7.78
N LYS A 37 0.58 -4.58 -8.86
CA LYS A 37 -0.28 -4.69 -10.03
C LYS A 37 -1.06 -5.99 -9.90
N GLU A 38 -2.35 -5.87 -9.63
CA GLU A 38 -3.29 -6.99 -9.61
C GLU A 38 -4.10 -7.02 -10.91
N GLY A 39 -4.08 -8.14 -11.63
CA GLY A 39 -4.80 -8.33 -12.89
C GLY A 39 -3.89 -8.71 -14.05
N GLY A 40 -4.45 -9.45 -15.00
CA GLY A 40 -3.79 -10.01 -16.19
C GLY A 40 -4.74 -10.04 -17.38
N PHE A 41 -4.36 -10.72 -18.48
CA PHE A 41 -5.04 -10.71 -19.80
C PHE A 41 -6.58 -10.82 -19.81
N ALA A 42 -7.20 -11.37 -18.75
CA ALA A 42 -8.65 -11.52 -18.58
C ALA A 42 -9.29 -10.69 -17.44
N LYS A 43 -8.52 -9.99 -16.59
CA LYS A 43 -9.03 -9.18 -15.47
C LYS A 43 -8.61 -7.71 -15.61
N LYS A 44 -9.46 -6.79 -15.16
CA LYS A 44 -9.13 -5.35 -15.12
C LYS A 44 -7.82 -5.15 -14.34
N LYS A 45 -6.83 -4.55 -15.00
CA LYS A 45 -5.57 -4.15 -14.37
C LYS A 45 -5.88 -3.14 -13.27
N THR A 46 -5.51 -3.48 -12.06
CA THR A 46 -5.67 -2.64 -10.88
C THR A 46 -4.29 -2.44 -10.25
N TYR A 47 -4.00 -1.20 -9.93
CA TYR A 47 -2.74 -0.73 -9.37
C TYR A 47 -3.01 -0.35 -7.92
N THR A 48 -2.64 -1.24 -7.01
CA THR A 48 -2.81 -1.06 -5.57
C THR A 48 -1.55 -0.44 -5.00
N VAL A 49 -1.67 0.77 -4.45
CA VAL A 49 -0.60 1.44 -3.73
C VAL A 49 -0.59 0.93 -2.30
N MET A 50 0.52 0.28 -1.94
CA MET A 50 0.77 -0.22 -0.60
C MET A 50 1.96 0.49 0.05
N VAL A 51 2.01 0.47 1.37
CA VAL A 51 3.08 1.06 2.17
C VAL A 51 3.61 0.03 3.16
N GLY A 52 4.91 -0.20 3.06
CA GLY A 52 5.73 -1.02 3.93
C GLY A 52 5.39 -2.51 3.87
N LYS A 53 6.34 -3.31 4.35
CA LYS A 53 6.14 -4.73 4.64
C LYS A 53 6.64 -4.95 6.06
N PHE A 54 5.73 -5.26 6.95
CA PHE A 54 5.97 -5.39 8.38
C PHE A 54 5.73 -6.83 8.79
N LYS A 55 6.58 -7.40 9.65
CA LYS A 55 6.31 -8.74 10.19
C LYS A 55 5.22 -8.73 11.27
N THR A 56 4.90 -7.57 11.82
CA THR A 56 4.02 -7.44 12.98
C THR A 56 2.85 -6.51 12.68
N TYR A 57 1.64 -6.99 13.00
CA TYR A 57 0.40 -6.20 12.88
C TYR A 57 0.50 -4.86 13.62
N LYS A 58 1.09 -4.86 14.82
CA LYS A 58 1.23 -3.68 15.70
C LYS A 58 2.04 -2.53 15.07
N ASP A 59 3.13 -2.84 14.36
CA ASP A 59 3.90 -1.85 13.59
C ASP A 59 3.09 -1.32 12.41
N THR A 60 2.37 -2.23 11.75
CA THR A 60 1.53 -1.90 10.60
C THR A 60 0.39 -0.97 10.98
N GLU A 61 -0.26 -1.21 12.11
CA GLU A 61 -1.35 -0.39 12.64
C GLU A 61 -0.87 1.02 12.99
N LYS A 62 0.27 1.14 13.68
CA LYS A 62 0.88 2.45 13.97
C LYS A 62 1.15 3.26 12.71
N ILE A 63 1.75 2.63 11.69
CA ILE A 63 2.04 3.32 10.42
C ILE A 63 0.74 3.65 9.68
N ALA A 64 -0.26 2.77 9.72
CA ALA A 64 -1.56 3.02 9.11
C ALA A 64 -2.27 4.21 9.77
N GLU A 65 -2.22 4.31 11.09
CA GLU A 65 -2.75 5.45 11.85
C GLU A 65 -2.02 6.74 11.49
N ILE A 66 -0.69 6.73 11.46
CA ILE A 66 0.12 7.89 11.03
C ILE A 66 -0.25 8.32 9.61
N ILE A 67 -0.47 7.39 8.68
CA ILE A 67 -0.88 7.71 7.30
C ILE A 67 -2.31 8.27 7.30
N ARG A 68 -3.25 7.70 8.08
CA ARG A 68 -4.60 8.26 8.21
C ARG A 68 -4.58 9.69 8.73
N GLU A 69 -3.75 9.99 9.71
CA GLU A 69 -3.67 11.34 10.29
C GLU A 69 -2.91 12.32 9.40
N LYS A 70 -1.72 11.94 8.90
CA LYS A 70 -0.85 12.85 8.13
C LYS A 70 -1.30 13.02 6.69
N GLU A 71 -1.75 11.94 6.04
CA GLU A 71 -2.15 11.96 4.64
C GLU A 71 -3.66 12.12 4.46
N ARG A 72 -4.46 11.93 5.53
CA ARG A 72 -5.93 11.83 5.42
C ARG A 72 -6.37 10.78 4.40
N LEU A 73 -5.53 9.77 4.18
CA LEU A 73 -5.78 8.68 3.26
C LEU A 73 -6.36 7.47 4.00
N ARG A 74 -7.10 6.65 3.25
CA ARG A 74 -7.70 5.42 3.75
C ARG A 74 -6.63 4.32 3.81
N ALA A 75 -5.82 4.33 4.87
CA ALA A 75 -4.86 3.25 5.12
C ALA A 75 -5.55 2.05 5.77
N GLU A 76 -5.53 0.91 5.08
CA GLU A 76 -6.11 -0.36 5.50
C GLU A 76 -4.99 -1.40 5.65
N VAL A 77 -4.96 -2.09 6.78
CA VAL A 77 -3.95 -3.12 7.03
C VAL A 77 -4.37 -4.40 6.30
N VAL A 78 -3.47 -4.92 5.47
CA VAL A 78 -3.67 -6.13 4.67
C VAL A 78 -2.62 -7.16 5.05
N PHE A 79 -3.08 -8.39 5.30
CA PHE A 79 -2.20 -9.53 5.53
C PHE A 79 -1.78 -10.15 4.19
N LYS A 80 -0.49 -10.43 4.05
CA LYS A 80 0.12 -11.11 2.89
C LYS A 80 0.81 -12.38 3.40
N GLU A 81 0.45 -13.52 2.82
CA GLU A 81 0.97 -14.86 3.15
C GLU A 81 1.91 -15.40 2.08
#